data_AF-A0A4R6DH95-F1
#
_entry.id   AF-A0A4R6DH95-F1
#
_cell.length_a   1.000
_cell.length_b   1.000
_cell.length_c   1.000
_cell.angle_alpha   90.00
_cell.angle_beta   90.00
_cell.angle_gamma   90.00
#
_symmetry.space_group_name_H-M   'P 1'
#
loop_
_entity.id
_entity.type
_entity.pdbx_description
1 polymer ?
#
loop_
_entity_poly.entity_id
_entity_poly.type
_entity_poly.pdbx_seq_one_letter_code
_entity_poly.pdbx_strand_id
1 'polypeptide(L)'
;MRQGTRTTRGNVPRLLATVLAALTTVAAAAVGAAAPPPATAATTTATTTAAAAATEPEGADYATDVYGDAWDFSNAADINTSFTSGAASVRSGALNVDLVHGDQLFLVHSIGGSVPFGRDGALQPVDTAKYTRLSFSMNQPMANRIGAVYWFTCREQTAACGGGVSFPTTQGKHVYDIDLAASSTLLAKRPWKSAKMVVVRLDPVVIRSSERSGGTAVIDWVRLHAAQDAAHPHAALPPGTFGTTTITPRPQTVVDSPNPSQGADLAAVQRGRSWDFRSGPATTGMRYQNLTQITRDARGLTAKNAPPLRNDPRIMFPVSAFKGDTWHYLQFDMAYDGKFNLSGNAGGGKMARVIWTAAGSGTPQISNDILTYDSGNQAEVTLDLTARNPLDENALAPKLGWAGRTITSLRFDPNEDPGAAVWHLKSLHLRADPTATGATTVGFHDAAWVAGTTAEVAVGTQRPGSHGYVAIAKNVAVTKGSNAVPFRLGSMAAGRYWVRVTLTHPNGTASTSYSTSPIVMRR
;
A
#
# COMPACT_ATOMS: atom_id res chain seq x y z
N MET A 1 8.80 44.16 35.97
CA MET A 1 9.12 44.44 34.54
C MET A 1 8.64 43.27 33.70
N ARG A 2 7.52 43.43 32.99
CA ARG A 2 7.00 42.46 32.01
C ARG A 2 7.42 42.95 30.63
N GLN A 3 8.31 42.22 29.95
CA GLN A 3 8.54 42.39 28.52
C GLN A 3 7.95 41.18 27.80
N GLY A 4 6.78 41.41 27.18
CA GLY A 4 6.16 40.48 26.25
C GLY A 4 6.80 40.65 24.87
N THR A 5 7.55 39.64 24.43
CA THR A 5 8.02 39.55 23.06
C THR A 5 6.89 39.01 22.18
N ARG A 6 6.26 39.90 21.40
CA ARG A 6 5.42 39.56 20.25
C ARG A 6 6.30 38.88 19.21
N THR A 7 6.18 37.57 19.05
CA THR A 7 6.64 36.87 17.85
C THR A 7 5.78 37.27 16.66
N THR A 8 6.38 37.97 15.71
CA THR A 8 5.84 38.27 14.40
C THR A 8 5.58 36.96 13.64
N ARG A 9 4.32 36.76 13.23
CA ARG A 9 3.93 35.70 12.31
C ARG A 9 4.52 36.02 10.94
N GLY A 10 5.55 35.27 10.54
CA GLY A 10 5.96 35.20 9.14
C GLY A 10 4.89 34.46 8.36
N ASN A 11 4.09 35.19 7.56
CA ASN A 11 3.27 34.60 6.52
C ASN A 11 4.23 34.09 5.43
N VAL A 12 4.59 32.81 5.50
CA VAL A 12 5.23 32.12 4.37
C VAL A 12 4.11 31.74 3.40
N PRO A 13 4.20 32.11 2.10
CA PRO A 13 3.22 31.68 1.12
C PRO A 13 3.33 30.16 0.98
N ARG A 14 2.32 29.43 1.46
CA ARG A 14 2.13 28.01 1.11
C ARG A 14 1.83 27.96 -0.39
N LEU A 15 2.69 27.28 -1.16
CA LEU A 15 2.39 26.86 -2.52
C LEU A 15 1.19 25.90 -2.46
N LEU A 16 -0.02 26.44 -2.67
CA LEU A 16 -1.15 25.62 -3.08
C LEU A 16 -0.83 25.10 -4.49
N ALA A 17 -0.56 23.80 -4.60
CA ALA A 17 -0.62 23.11 -5.87
C ALA A 17 -2.09 22.98 -6.29
N THR A 18 -2.63 24.01 -6.92
CA THR A 18 -3.91 23.94 -7.62
C THR A 18 -3.68 23.11 -8.89
N VAL A 19 -4.00 21.82 -8.85
CA VAL A 19 -4.01 20.96 -10.04
C VAL A 19 -5.24 21.35 -10.87
N LEU A 20 -5.04 22.24 -11.83
CA LEU A 20 -6.04 22.59 -12.84
C LEU A 20 -5.98 21.52 -13.94
N ALA A 21 -7.03 20.71 -14.06
CA ALA A 21 -7.17 19.74 -15.14
C ALA A 21 -7.51 20.48 -16.45
N ALA A 22 -6.55 20.54 -17.38
CA ALA A 22 -6.82 20.90 -18.77
C ALA A 22 -7.17 19.63 -19.54
N LEU A 23 -8.46 19.41 -19.79
CA LEU A 23 -8.95 18.33 -20.66
C LEU A 23 -9.16 18.89 -22.08
N THR A 24 -8.33 18.47 -23.02
CA THR A 24 -8.52 18.74 -24.46
C THR A 24 -9.46 17.69 -25.07
N THR A 25 -10.51 18.16 -25.74
CA THR A 25 -11.45 17.37 -26.51
C THR A 25 -10.80 16.87 -27.81
N VAL A 26 -10.75 15.54 -28.00
CA VAL A 26 -10.46 14.93 -29.31
C VAL A 26 -11.79 14.49 -29.92
N ALA A 27 -12.10 15.04 -31.11
CA ALA A 27 -13.25 14.64 -31.91
C ALA A 27 -12.93 13.33 -32.67
N ALA A 28 -13.83 12.34 -32.58
CA ALA A 28 -13.77 11.12 -33.38
C ALA A 28 -14.73 11.25 -34.58
N ALA A 29 -14.21 11.03 -35.79
CA ALA A 29 -15.01 10.84 -36.99
C ALA A 29 -14.47 9.62 -37.76
N ALA A 30 -15.33 8.63 -37.96
CA ALA A 30 -15.53 7.93 -39.24
C ALA A 30 -16.50 6.76 -39.03
N VAL A 31 -17.67 6.86 -39.68
CA VAL A 31 -18.65 5.78 -39.85
C VAL A 31 -18.20 4.95 -41.05
N GLY A 32 -17.88 3.67 -40.83
CA GLY A 32 -17.59 2.68 -41.87
C GLY A 32 -18.81 1.77 -42.09
N ALA A 33 -19.20 1.62 -43.34
CA ALA A 33 -20.39 0.88 -43.80
C ALA A 33 -20.31 -0.64 -43.51
N ALA A 34 -21.47 -1.21 -43.17
CA ALA A 34 -21.67 -2.64 -42.96
C ALA A 34 -21.75 -3.41 -44.29
N ALA A 35 -21.03 -4.54 -44.38
CA ALA A 35 -21.17 -5.53 -45.44
C ALA A 35 -22.19 -6.62 -45.03
N PRO A 36 -22.89 -7.26 -45.99
CA PRO A 36 -23.87 -8.31 -45.71
C PRO A 36 -23.19 -9.63 -45.28
N PRO A 37 -23.88 -10.48 -44.49
CA PRO A 37 -23.35 -11.74 -43.99
C PRO A 37 -23.29 -12.81 -45.11
N PRO A 38 -22.24 -13.66 -45.15
CA PRO A 38 -22.23 -14.85 -45.99
C PRO A 38 -23.07 -15.99 -45.38
N ALA A 39 -23.62 -16.82 -46.26
CA ALA A 39 -24.51 -17.94 -45.96
C ALA A 39 -23.82 -19.05 -45.13
N THR A 40 -24.58 -19.60 -44.19
CA THR A 40 -24.14 -20.65 -43.25
C THR A 40 -24.33 -22.04 -43.89
N ALA A 41 -23.23 -22.75 -44.16
CA ALA A 41 -23.27 -24.18 -44.46
C ALA A 41 -23.23 -24.97 -43.15
N ALA A 42 -24.16 -25.93 -43.00
CA ALA A 42 -24.23 -26.81 -41.84
C ALA A 42 -23.20 -27.94 -41.97
N THR A 43 -22.15 -27.88 -41.15
CA THR A 43 -21.14 -28.95 -41.03
C THR A 43 -21.54 -29.85 -39.86
N THR A 44 -21.80 -31.13 -40.14
CA THR A 44 -21.98 -32.18 -39.13
C THR A 44 -20.67 -32.41 -38.36
N THR A 45 -20.65 -32.03 -37.08
CA THR A 45 -19.51 -32.24 -36.18
C THR A 45 -19.47 -33.68 -35.67
N ALA A 46 -18.40 -34.38 -36.02
CA ALA A 46 -17.99 -35.61 -35.37
C ALA A 46 -17.80 -35.38 -33.87
N THR A 47 -18.19 -36.35 -33.05
CA THR A 47 -18.07 -36.32 -31.59
C THR A 47 -16.60 -36.32 -31.20
N THR A 48 -16.04 -35.13 -30.98
CA THR A 48 -14.69 -34.93 -30.47
C THR A 48 -14.64 -35.41 -29.02
N THR A 49 -13.79 -36.40 -28.75
CA THR A 49 -13.36 -36.78 -27.42
C THR A 49 -12.95 -35.51 -26.66
N ALA A 50 -13.58 -35.25 -25.52
CA ALA A 50 -13.30 -34.06 -24.71
C ALA A 50 -11.79 -34.02 -24.40
N ALA A 51 -11.08 -33.05 -24.98
CA ALA A 51 -9.69 -32.82 -24.69
C ALA A 51 -9.57 -32.58 -23.17
N ALA A 52 -8.60 -33.26 -22.53
CA ALA A 52 -8.34 -33.07 -21.11
C ALA A 52 -8.14 -31.57 -20.83
N ALA A 53 -8.75 -31.08 -19.75
CA ALA A 53 -8.65 -29.68 -19.39
C ALA A 53 -7.16 -29.30 -19.21
N ALA A 54 -6.71 -28.28 -19.93
CA ALA A 54 -5.34 -27.79 -19.82
C ALA A 54 -5.16 -27.16 -18.44
N THR A 55 -4.22 -27.68 -17.65
CA THR A 55 -3.85 -27.08 -16.36
C THR A 55 -2.52 -26.36 -16.51
N GLU A 56 -2.47 -25.09 -16.14
CA GLU A 56 -1.24 -24.29 -16.15
C GLU A 56 -1.06 -23.54 -14.82
N PRO A 57 0.18 -23.20 -14.44
CA PRO A 57 0.40 -22.24 -13.37
C PRO A 57 -0.08 -20.85 -13.76
N GLU A 58 -0.49 -20.08 -12.76
CA GLU A 58 -0.72 -18.66 -12.89
C GLU A 58 0.56 -17.94 -13.37
N GLY A 59 0.42 -16.97 -14.27
CA GLY A 59 1.54 -16.12 -14.71
C GLY A 59 2.04 -15.14 -13.64
N ALA A 60 3.15 -14.46 -13.92
CA ALA A 60 3.67 -13.42 -13.03
C ALA A 60 2.71 -12.23 -12.92
N ASP A 61 2.37 -11.82 -11.69
CA ASP A 61 1.47 -10.71 -11.38
C ASP A 61 2.08 -9.82 -10.29
N TYR A 62 2.01 -8.51 -10.48
CA TYR A 62 2.64 -7.52 -9.62
C TYR A 62 2.07 -7.54 -8.19
N ALA A 63 0.76 -7.58 -8.02
CA ALA A 63 0.14 -7.53 -6.70
C ALA A 63 0.51 -8.80 -5.90
N THR A 64 0.44 -9.96 -6.55
CA THR A 64 0.87 -11.25 -5.99
C THR A 64 2.36 -11.26 -5.64
N ASP A 65 3.23 -10.84 -6.56
CA ASP A 65 4.69 -10.91 -6.39
C ASP A 65 5.23 -9.86 -5.40
N VAL A 66 4.59 -8.69 -5.29
CA VAL A 66 5.10 -7.54 -4.52
C VAL A 66 4.37 -7.34 -3.20
N TYR A 67 3.06 -7.58 -3.15
CA TYR A 67 2.25 -7.43 -1.95
C TYR A 67 1.96 -8.77 -1.26
N GLY A 68 2.14 -9.90 -1.96
CA GLY A 68 1.71 -11.21 -1.46
C GLY A 68 0.19 -11.34 -1.41
N ASP A 69 -0.53 -10.47 -2.11
CA ASP A 69 -1.99 -10.35 -2.08
C ASP A 69 -2.44 -9.86 -3.46
N ALA A 70 -3.16 -10.72 -4.19
CA ALA A 70 -3.63 -10.41 -5.53
C ALA A 70 -4.77 -9.39 -5.47
N TRP A 71 -4.95 -8.56 -6.49
CA TRP A 71 -6.14 -7.70 -6.57
C TRP A 71 -7.37 -8.50 -7.01
N ASP A 72 -7.79 -9.46 -6.19
CA ASP A 72 -8.97 -10.29 -6.39
C ASP A 72 -10.20 -9.79 -5.61
N PHE A 73 -10.04 -8.72 -4.83
CA PHE A 73 -11.06 -8.10 -4.00
C PHE A 73 -11.75 -9.07 -3.04
N SER A 74 -11.02 -10.11 -2.62
CA SER A 74 -11.39 -10.96 -1.50
C SER A 74 -11.37 -10.19 -0.18
N ASN A 75 -10.63 -9.08 -0.13
CA ASN A 75 -10.48 -8.24 1.04
C ASN A 75 -10.38 -6.74 0.66
N ALA A 76 -10.61 -5.86 1.64
CA ALA A 76 -10.61 -4.41 1.39
C ALA A 76 -9.21 -3.78 1.26
N ALA A 77 -8.13 -4.50 1.63
CA ALA A 77 -6.77 -4.00 1.50
C ALA A 77 -6.24 -4.07 0.05
N ASP A 78 -6.98 -4.71 -0.86
CA ASP A 78 -6.64 -4.75 -2.28
C ASP A 78 -6.68 -3.37 -2.94
N ILE A 79 -7.49 -2.45 -2.41
CA ILE A 79 -7.57 -1.11 -2.96
C ILE A 79 -7.88 -0.04 -1.93
N ASN A 80 -7.24 1.10 -2.12
CA ASN A 80 -7.56 2.32 -1.41
C ASN A 80 -8.71 3.05 -2.11
N THR A 81 -9.89 3.09 -1.50
CA THR A 81 -11.06 3.81 -2.04
C THR A 81 -11.12 5.28 -1.61
N SER A 82 -10.13 5.79 -0.86
CA SER A 82 -10.13 7.16 -0.34
C SER A 82 -10.04 8.24 -1.42
N PHE A 83 -9.59 7.88 -2.62
CA PHE A 83 -9.44 8.81 -3.76
C PHE A 83 -10.51 8.63 -4.83
N THR A 84 -11.48 7.74 -4.63
CA THR A 84 -12.60 7.60 -5.56
C THR A 84 -13.58 8.76 -5.34
N SER A 85 -14.04 9.37 -6.43
CA SER A 85 -15.01 10.48 -6.35
C SER A 85 -16.38 9.95 -5.93
N GLY A 86 -16.76 8.81 -6.49
CA GLY A 86 -17.95 8.03 -6.16
C GLY A 86 -17.75 7.16 -4.94
N ALA A 87 -18.86 6.58 -4.46
CA ALA A 87 -18.78 5.56 -3.43
C ALA A 87 -18.14 4.31 -4.02
N ALA A 88 -17.10 3.80 -3.37
CA ALA A 88 -16.47 2.55 -3.72
C ALA A 88 -16.29 1.66 -2.49
N SER A 89 -16.49 0.35 -2.66
CA SER A 89 -16.35 -0.63 -1.59
C SER A 89 -16.07 -2.02 -2.13
N VAL A 90 -15.26 -2.79 -1.41
CA VAL A 90 -15.11 -4.23 -1.64
C VAL A 90 -16.22 -4.97 -0.91
N ARG A 91 -17.02 -5.75 -1.64
CA ARG A 91 -18.09 -6.58 -1.09
C ARG A 91 -18.34 -7.78 -1.99
N SER A 92 -18.60 -8.94 -1.37
CA SER A 92 -18.87 -10.19 -2.07
C SER A 92 -17.76 -10.62 -3.04
N GLY A 93 -16.49 -10.38 -2.71
CA GLY A 93 -15.36 -10.74 -3.57
C GLY A 93 -15.19 -9.86 -4.81
N ALA A 94 -15.71 -8.62 -4.80
CA ALA A 94 -15.60 -7.70 -5.92
C ALA A 94 -15.56 -6.24 -5.44
N LEU A 95 -14.86 -5.40 -6.19
CA LEU A 95 -14.88 -3.95 -6.03
C LEU A 95 -16.11 -3.36 -6.73
N ASN A 96 -16.94 -2.66 -5.97
CA ASN A 96 -18.12 -1.97 -6.47
C ASN A 96 -17.83 -0.47 -6.49
N VAL A 97 -18.03 0.18 -7.64
CA VAL A 97 -17.72 1.61 -7.84
C VAL A 97 -18.93 2.32 -8.44
N ASP A 98 -19.51 3.25 -7.70
CA ASP A 98 -20.59 4.11 -8.18
C ASP A 98 -20.01 5.15 -9.14
N LEU A 99 -20.28 4.97 -10.44
CA LEU A 99 -19.63 5.71 -11.50
C LEU A 99 -20.11 7.17 -11.54
N VAL A 100 -19.19 8.09 -11.27
CA VAL A 100 -19.38 9.54 -11.36
C VAL A 100 -18.22 10.19 -12.11
N HIS A 101 -18.37 11.48 -12.42
CA HIS A 101 -17.27 12.25 -13.00
C HIS A 101 -16.06 12.26 -12.07
N GLY A 102 -14.89 11.89 -12.60
CA GLY A 102 -13.62 11.95 -11.87
C GLY A 102 -13.30 10.70 -11.04
N ASP A 103 -13.97 9.57 -11.27
CA ASP A 103 -13.59 8.32 -10.61
C ASP A 103 -12.21 7.80 -11.04
N GLN A 104 -11.44 7.42 -10.04
CA GLN A 104 -10.04 7.05 -10.16
C GLN A 104 -9.74 5.91 -9.19
N LEU A 105 -9.34 4.75 -9.72
CA LEU A 105 -8.93 3.59 -8.94
C LEU A 105 -7.42 3.50 -8.97
N PHE A 106 -6.77 3.82 -7.86
CA PHE A 106 -5.31 3.72 -7.75
C PHE A 106 -4.91 2.31 -7.34
N LEU A 107 -4.42 1.54 -8.31
CA LEU A 107 -3.89 0.19 -8.11
C LEU A 107 -2.52 0.26 -7.43
N VAL A 108 -1.68 1.19 -7.90
CA VAL A 108 -0.44 1.60 -7.26
C VAL A 108 -0.53 3.10 -7.02
N HIS A 109 -0.24 3.54 -5.80
CA HIS A 109 -0.35 4.96 -5.45
C HIS A 109 0.86 5.45 -4.68
N SER A 110 1.26 6.68 -5.00
CA SER A 110 2.22 7.45 -4.22
C SER A 110 1.88 8.93 -4.39
N ILE A 111 2.06 9.69 -3.32
CA ILE A 111 1.75 11.12 -3.27
C ILE A 111 3.00 11.89 -2.91
N GLY A 112 3.29 12.97 -3.64
CA GLY A 112 4.43 13.85 -3.34
C GLY A 112 4.29 14.47 -1.94
N GLY A 113 5.39 14.62 -1.23
CA GLY A 113 5.38 15.15 0.14
C GLY A 113 4.84 14.20 1.22
N SER A 114 4.66 12.90 0.93
CA SER A 114 4.35 11.91 1.99
C SER A 114 5.55 11.01 2.33
N VAL A 115 5.56 10.45 3.54
CA VAL A 115 6.42 9.33 3.90
C VAL A 115 5.81 8.05 3.29
N PRO A 116 6.54 7.32 2.42
CA PRO A 116 5.99 6.15 1.78
C PRO A 116 6.00 4.95 2.75
N PHE A 117 4.89 4.21 2.83
CA PHE A 117 4.70 3.04 3.71
C PHE A 117 3.76 2.01 3.06
N GLY A 118 3.74 0.79 3.59
CA GLY A 118 2.87 -0.27 3.10
C GLY A 118 3.01 -0.49 1.59
N ARG A 119 1.89 -0.40 0.86
CA ARG A 119 1.77 -0.58 -0.60
C ARG A 119 2.14 0.67 -1.44
N ASP A 120 2.72 1.72 -0.84
CA ASP A 120 3.09 2.95 -1.55
C ASP A 120 4.07 2.67 -2.70
N GLY A 121 3.76 3.19 -3.89
CA GLY A 121 4.54 2.95 -5.11
C GLY A 121 5.96 3.51 -5.08
N ALA A 122 6.29 4.44 -4.16
CA ALA A 122 7.67 4.88 -3.94
C ALA A 122 8.49 3.92 -3.05
N LEU A 123 7.82 3.03 -2.30
CA LEU A 123 8.48 1.86 -1.69
C LEU A 123 8.56 0.71 -2.68
N GLN A 124 7.46 0.47 -3.39
CA GLN A 124 7.24 -0.69 -4.25
C GLN A 124 6.88 -0.21 -5.66
N PRO A 125 7.85 0.27 -6.46
CA PRO A 125 7.57 0.70 -7.82
C PRO A 125 7.33 -0.51 -8.73
N VAL A 126 6.53 -0.32 -9.77
CA VAL A 126 6.33 -1.34 -10.80
C VAL A 126 7.58 -1.47 -11.65
N ASP A 127 8.03 -2.72 -11.84
CA ASP A 127 9.02 -3.09 -12.85
C ASP A 127 8.33 -3.23 -14.22
N THR A 128 8.46 -2.19 -15.04
CA THR A 128 7.83 -2.13 -16.37
C THR A 128 8.46 -3.06 -17.40
N ALA A 129 9.64 -3.63 -17.13
CA ALA A 129 10.22 -4.66 -17.99
C ALA A 129 9.59 -6.04 -17.74
N LYS A 130 9.14 -6.29 -16.49
CA LYS A 130 8.52 -7.55 -16.10
C LYS A 130 7.01 -7.54 -16.30
N TYR A 131 6.31 -6.51 -15.85
CA TYR A 131 4.85 -6.42 -15.94
C TYR A 131 4.46 -5.43 -17.03
N THR A 132 3.96 -5.94 -18.15
CA THR A 132 3.73 -5.16 -19.38
C THR A 132 2.27 -5.11 -19.79
N ARG A 133 1.38 -5.84 -19.10
CA ARG A 133 -0.04 -5.92 -19.43
C ARG A 133 -0.91 -5.72 -18.19
N LEU A 134 -2.06 -5.07 -18.38
CA LEU A 134 -3.09 -4.94 -17.36
C LEU A 134 -4.35 -5.67 -17.84
N SER A 135 -4.77 -6.67 -17.09
CA SER A 135 -6.03 -7.38 -17.33
C SER A 135 -7.00 -7.19 -16.18
N PHE A 136 -8.30 -7.14 -16.45
CA PHE A 136 -9.32 -7.07 -15.40
C PHE A 136 -10.69 -7.53 -15.91
N SER A 137 -11.49 -8.11 -15.00
CA SER A 137 -12.91 -8.41 -15.25
C SER A 137 -13.77 -7.29 -14.69
N MET A 138 -14.59 -6.67 -15.53
CA MET A 138 -15.50 -5.60 -15.13
C MET A 138 -16.88 -5.81 -15.74
N ASN A 139 -17.92 -5.75 -14.90
CA ASN A 139 -19.31 -5.57 -15.28
C ASN A 139 -19.62 -4.08 -15.35
N GLN A 140 -19.73 -3.55 -16.56
CA GLN A 140 -19.89 -2.12 -16.83
C GLN A 140 -21.34 -1.78 -17.18
N PRO A 141 -22.03 -0.91 -16.41
CA PRO A 141 -23.43 -0.56 -16.70
C PRO A 141 -23.61 0.32 -17.94
N MET A 142 -22.59 1.04 -18.39
CA MET A 142 -22.67 2.01 -19.49
C MET A 142 -22.25 1.41 -20.83
N ALA A 143 -23.02 1.66 -21.90
CA ALA A 143 -22.65 1.33 -23.28
C ALA A 143 -21.88 2.47 -23.97
N ASN A 144 -21.05 2.10 -24.95
CA ASN A 144 -20.35 3.04 -25.86
C ASN A 144 -19.53 4.12 -25.15
N ARG A 145 -18.84 3.75 -24.06
CA ARG A 145 -17.93 4.64 -23.34
C ARG A 145 -16.47 4.26 -23.56
N ILE A 146 -15.60 5.09 -23.02
CA ILE A 146 -14.16 4.84 -22.96
C ILE A 146 -13.75 4.75 -21.49
N GLY A 147 -12.87 3.82 -21.17
CA GLY A 147 -12.09 3.83 -19.95
C GLY A 147 -10.66 4.26 -20.24
N ALA A 148 -9.86 4.42 -19.19
CA ALA A 148 -8.45 4.76 -19.34
C ALA A 148 -7.58 4.13 -18.25
N VAL A 149 -6.33 3.86 -18.60
CA VAL A 149 -5.27 3.49 -17.67
C VAL A 149 -4.21 4.58 -17.74
N TYR A 150 -3.83 5.11 -16.58
CA TYR A 150 -2.78 6.12 -16.45
C TYR A 150 -1.63 5.58 -15.60
N TRP A 151 -0.43 6.08 -15.87
CA TRP A 151 0.75 5.79 -15.06
C TRP A 151 1.65 7.00 -14.95
N PHE A 152 2.41 7.06 -13.86
CA PHE A 152 3.30 8.18 -13.57
C PHE A 152 4.64 7.71 -13.01
N THR A 153 5.71 8.33 -13.50
CA THR A 153 7.07 8.14 -12.96
C THR A 153 7.38 9.09 -11.80
N CYS A 154 6.47 10.00 -11.47
CA CYS A 154 6.60 10.95 -10.37
C CYS A 154 5.39 10.91 -9.43
N ARG A 155 5.61 11.28 -8.17
CA ARG A 155 4.61 11.20 -7.09
C ARG A 155 3.62 12.35 -7.14
N GLU A 156 4.00 13.44 -7.79
CA GLU A 156 3.20 14.64 -8.01
C GLU A 156 2.15 14.44 -9.11
N GLN A 157 2.24 13.33 -9.87
CA GLN A 157 1.31 12.95 -10.93
C GLN A 157 1.09 14.05 -11.99
N THR A 158 2.13 14.83 -12.26
CA THR A 158 2.07 15.87 -13.29
C THR A 158 1.95 15.26 -14.68
N ALA A 159 1.27 15.95 -15.60
CA ALA A 159 1.15 15.49 -16.99
C ALA A 159 2.53 15.22 -17.63
N ALA A 160 3.55 16.01 -17.27
CA ALA A 160 4.91 15.89 -17.78
C ALA A 160 5.60 14.56 -17.42
N CYS A 161 5.21 13.90 -16.33
CA CYS A 161 5.74 12.60 -15.91
C CYS A 161 4.75 11.44 -16.16
N GLY A 162 3.61 11.74 -16.78
CA GLY A 162 2.51 10.81 -16.97
C GLY A 162 2.40 10.24 -18.39
N GLY A 163 1.91 9.02 -18.47
CA GLY A 163 1.45 8.37 -19.69
C GLY A 163 0.09 7.72 -19.46
N GLY A 164 -0.47 7.14 -20.51
CA GLY A 164 -1.73 6.41 -20.41
C GLY A 164 -2.23 5.90 -21.74
N VAL A 165 -3.23 5.03 -21.67
CA VAL A 165 -3.95 4.49 -22.83
C VAL A 165 -5.44 4.46 -22.53
N SER A 166 -6.27 4.72 -23.54
CA SER A 166 -7.72 4.55 -23.45
C SER A 166 -8.14 3.20 -24.03
N PHE A 167 -9.30 2.70 -23.59
CA PHE A 167 -9.90 1.49 -24.13
C PHE A 167 -11.41 1.67 -24.29
N PRO A 168 -12.04 1.06 -25.30
CA PRO A 168 -13.50 1.05 -25.41
C PRO A 168 -14.08 0.18 -24.30
N THR A 169 -15.15 0.63 -23.65
CA THR A 169 -15.85 -0.18 -22.65
C THR A 169 -17.01 -0.95 -23.29
N THR A 170 -17.17 -2.21 -22.91
CA THR A 170 -18.30 -3.07 -23.27
C THR A 170 -19.31 -3.09 -22.13
N GLN A 171 -20.59 -2.83 -22.42
CA GLN A 171 -21.66 -2.96 -21.43
C GLN A 171 -21.82 -4.43 -20.99
N GLY A 172 -22.05 -4.65 -19.71
CA GLY A 172 -22.11 -5.99 -19.11
C GLY A 172 -20.72 -6.49 -18.68
N LYS A 173 -20.64 -7.78 -18.36
CA LYS A 173 -19.40 -8.43 -17.92
C LYS A 173 -18.44 -8.62 -19.11
N HIS A 174 -17.23 -8.10 -18.96
CA HIS A 174 -16.18 -8.22 -19.96
C HIS A 174 -14.81 -8.35 -19.30
N VAL A 175 -13.90 -9.09 -19.94
CA VAL A 175 -12.50 -9.14 -19.56
C VAL A 175 -11.72 -8.26 -20.52
N TYR A 176 -11.03 -7.28 -19.97
CA TYR A 176 -10.14 -6.39 -20.70
C TYR A 176 -8.70 -6.90 -20.51
N ASP A 177 -7.90 -6.87 -21.56
CA ASP A 177 -6.46 -7.14 -21.51
C ASP A 177 -5.73 -6.08 -22.37
N ILE A 178 -4.96 -5.23 -21.69
CA ILE A 178 -4.37 -4.02 -22.26
C ILE A 178 -2.86 -4.17 -22.28
N ASP A 179 -2.26 -4.06 -23.47
CA ASP A 179 -0.82 -3.98 -23.64
C ASP A 179 -0.32 -2.57 -23.29
N LEU A 180 0.26 -2.41 -22.11
CA LEU A 180 0.79 -1.13 -21.63
C LEU A 180 2.07 -0.74 -22.39
N ALA A 181 2.84 -1.73 -22.86
CA ALA A 181 4.11 -1.53 -23.56
C ALA A 181 3.94 -1.12 -25.03
N ALA A 182 2.75 -1.36 -25.62
CA ALA A 182 2.47 -1.07 -27.02
C ALA A 182 2.52 0.43 -27.34
N SER A 183 1.79 1.27 -26.59
CA SER A 183 1.81 2.73 -26.82
C SER A 183 1.27 3.54 -25.63
N SER A 184 1.70 4.80 -25.54
CA SER A 184 1.17 5.80 -24.62
C SER A 184 0.52 6.92 -25.43
N THR A 185 -0.80 7.09 -25.29
CA THR A 185 -1.59 8.05 -26.07
C THR A 185 -2.09 9.22 -25.24
N LEU A 186 -2.01 9.14 -23.91
CA LEU A 186 -2.49 10.16 -22.97
C LEU A 186 -1.33 10.95 -22.33
N LEU A 187 -1.64 12.12 -21.77
CA LEU A 187 -0.71 13.00 -21.05
C LEU A 187 0.53 13.37 -21.90
N ALA A 188 1.73 13.43 -21.29
CA ALA A 188 2.98 13.63 -22.02
C ALA A 188 3.47 12.37 -22.75
N LYS A 189 2.60 11.37 -22.93
CA LYS A 189 2.88 10.12 -23.66
C LYS A 189 4.11 9.40 -23.12
N ARG A 190 4.31 9.42 -21.78
CA ARG A 190 5.43 8.68 -21.18
C ARG A 190 5.25 7.19 -21.48
N PRO A 191 6.25 6.52 -22.07
CA PRO A 191 6.13 5.12 -22.43
C PRO A 191 6.14 4.24 -21.17
N TRP A 192 5.48 3.09 -21.24
CA TRP A 192 5.62 2.01 -20.27
C TRP A 192 6.91 1.23 -20.53
N LYS A 193 8.08 1.89 -20.38
CA LYS A 193 9.39 1.25 -20.58
C LYS A 193 10.43 1.85 -19.65
N SER A 194 11.24 0.97 -19.05
CA SER A 194 12.52 1.26 -18.37
C SER A 194 12.50 2.39 -17.35
N ALA A 195 11.33 2.66 -16.77
CA ALA A 195 11.16 3.60 -15.67
C ALA A 195 10.36 2.94 -14.55
N LYS A 196 10.68 3.30 -13.31
CA LYS A 196 9.92 2.93 -12.12
C LYS A 196 8.60 3.69 -12.16
N MET A 197 7.48 2.97 -12.31
CA MET A 197 6.16 3.58 -12.17
C MET A 197 5.78 3.53 -10.70
N VAL A 198 5.49 4.70 -10.14
CA VAL A 198 5.13 4.87 -8.72
C VAL A 198 3.64 5.12 -8.54
N VAL A 199 2.91 5.28 -9.66
CA VAL A 199 1.45 5.37 -9.69
C VAL A 199 0.94 4.62 -10.92
N VAL A 200 -0.08 3.79 -10.72
CA VAL A 200 -0.89 3.15 -11.76
C VAL A 200 -2.36 3.34 -11.38
N ARG A 201 -3.12 3.94 -12.28
CA ARG A 201 -4.51 4.35 -12.06
C ARG A 201 -5.40 3.78 -13.16
N LEU A 202 -6.51 3.19 -12.78
CA LEU A 202 -7.58 2.76 -13.67
C LEU A 202 -8.77 3.71 -13.50
N ASP A 203 -9.22 4.27 -14.62
CA ASP A 203 -10.46 5.03 -14.71
C ASP A 203 -11.46 4.10 -15.43
N PRO A 204 -12.40 3.43 -14.71
CA PRO A 204 -13.28 2.40 -15.29
C PRO A 204 -14.13 2.92 -16.45
N VAL A 205 -14.45 4.21 -16.38
CA VAL A 205 -15.11 4.96 -17.45
C VAL A 205 -14.77 6.45 -17.32
N VAL A 206 -14.63 7.14 -18.43
CA VAL A 206 -14.49 8.60 -18.50
C VAL A 206 -15.86 9.23 -18.65
N ILE A 207 -16.42 9.74 -17.55
CA ILE A 207 -17.70 10.46 -17.53
C ILE A 207 -17.45 11.97 -17.65
N ARG A 208 -18.20 12.67 -18.51
CA ARG A 208 -18.13 14.14 -18.60
C ARG A 208 -18.79 14.79 -17.39
N SER A 209 -18.31 15.96 -16.97
CA SER A 209 -18.83 16.66 -15.79
C SER A 209 -20.32 17.04 -15.88
N SER A 210 -20.88 17.13 -17.10
CA SER A 210 -22.29 17.41 -17.34
C SER A 210 -23.19 16.16 -17.35
N GLU A 211 -22.62 14.96 -17.33
CA GLU A 211 -23.37 13.72 -17.37
C GLU A 211 -23.76 13.25 -15.95
N ARG A 212 -24.93 12.64 -15.82
CA ARG A 212 -25.39 12.02 -14.57
C ARG A 212 -24.56 10.77 -14.26
N SER A 213 -24.62 10.30 -13.01
CA SER A 213 -23.96 9.06 -12.59
C SER A 213 -24.36 7.88 -13.48
N GLY A 214 -23.38 7.02 -13.76
CA GLY A 214 -23.46 5.96 -14.77
C GLY A 214 -24.00 4.61 -14.28
N GLY A 215 -24.42 4.52 -13.02
CA GLY A 215 -24.68 3.26 -12.32
C GLY A 215 -23.45 2.76 -11.55
N THR A 216 -23.44 1.50 -11.15
CA THR A 216 -22.32 0.88 -10.41
C THR A 216 -21.56 -0.08 -11.31
N ALA A 217 -20.26 0.15 -11.51
CA ALA A 217 -19.37 -0.86 -12.08
C ALA A 217 -18.99 -1.88 -11.00
N VAL A 218 -18.91 -3.15 -11.38
CA VAL A 218 -18.41 -4.22 -10.51
C VAL A 218 -17.15 -4.81 -11.14
N ILE A 219 -16.03 -4.74 -10.44
CA ILE A 219 -14.74 -5.26 -10.89
C ILE A 219 -14.45 -6.50 -10.04
N ASP A 220 -14.37 -7.66 -10.69
CA ASP A 220 -14.18 -8.94 -10.00
C ASP A 220 -12.71 -9.12 -9.60
N TRP A 221 -11.78 -8.70 -10.46
CA TRP A 221 -10.34 -8.83 -10.22
C TRP A 221 -9.57 -7.90 -11.17
N VAL A 222 -8.33 -7.58 -10.81
CA VAL A 222 -7.35 -6.84 -11.62
C VAL A 222 -6.01 -7.57 -11.55
N ARG A 223 -5.27 -7.60 -12.66
CA ARG A 223 -3.94 -8.20 -12.76
C ARG A 223 -3.00 -7.30 -13.54
N LEU A 224 -1.84 -7.01 -12.97
CA LEU A 224 -0.75 -6.33 -13.66
C LEU A 224 0.37 -7.34 -13.88
N HIS A 225 0.40 -7.93 -15.06
CA HIS A 225 1.10 -9.20 -15.30
C HIS A 225 2.14 -9.11 -16.42
N ALA A 226 2.99 -10.13 -16.47
CA ALA A 226 3.92 -10.33 -17.59
C ALA A 226 3.16 -10.67 -18.87
N ALA A 227 3.80 -10.46 -20.02
CA ALA A 227 3.26 -10.92 -21.30
C ALA A 227 3.02 -12.44 -21.28
N GLN A 228 2.03 -12.89 -22.05
CA GLN A 228 1.79 -14.32 -22.26
C GLN A 228 3.04 -14.97 -22.88
N ASP A 229 3.34 -16.19 -22.45
CA ASP A 229 4.39 -17.02 -23.01
C ASP A 229 3.90 -18.47 -23.17
N ALA A 230 4.78 -19.35 -23.64
CA ALA A 230 4.43 -20.75 -23.87
C ALA A 230 4.06 -21.52 -22.58
N ALA A 231 4.52 -21.06 -21.41
CA ALA A 231 4.21 -21.67 -20.13
C ALA A 231 2.96 -21.05 -19.47
N HIS A 232 2.58 -19.84 -19.87
CA HIS A 232 1.44 -19.08 -19.33
C HIS A 232 0.62 -18.44 -20.46
N PRO A 233 0.03 -19.24 -21.38
CA PRO A 233 -0.76 -18.69 -22.47
C PRO A 233 -2.01 -17.94 -21.98
N HIS A 234 -2.46 -18.15 -20.74
CA HIS A 234 -3.57 -17.43 -20.12
C HIS A 234 -3.13 -16.52 -18.97
N ALA A 235 -1.94 -15.91 -19.05
CA ALA A 235 -1.42 -14.99 -18.03
C ALA A 235 -2.39 -13.86 -17.59
N ALA A 236 -3.38 -13.52 -18.43
CA ALA A 236 -4.42 -12.54 -18.13
C ALA A 236 -5.47 -13.02 -17.10
N LEU A 237 -5.66 -14.33 -16.91
CA LEU A 237 -6.74 -14.91 -16.09
C LEU A 237 -6.24 -15.27 -14.70
N PRO A 238 -6.89 -14.85 -13.60
CA PRO A 238 -6.48 -15.22 -12.23
C PRO A 238 -6.61 -16.73 -11.99
N PRO A 239 -6.16 -17.26 -10.85
CA PRO A 239 -6.39 -18.66 -10.49
C PRO A 239 -7.88 -19.02 -10.55
N GLY A 240 -8.21 -20.15 -11.18
CA GLY A 240 -9.60 -20.55 -11.40
C GLY A 240 -9.79 -21.49 -12.59
N THR A 241 -11.05 -21.83 -12.88
CA THR A 241 -11.41 -22.65 -14.06
C THR A 241 -12.18 -21.81 -15.06
N PHE A 242 -11.70 -21.79 -16.30
CA PHE A 242 -12.22 -21.00 -17.41
C PHE A 242 -12.45 -21.92 -18.62
N GLY A 243 -13.67 -22.45 -18.74
CA GLY A 243 -13.98 -23.46 -19.75
C GLY A 243 -13.20 -24.74 -19.51
N THR A 244 -12.34 -25.09 -20.47
CA THR A 244 -11.46 -26.27 -20.42
C THR A 244 -10.07 -25.96 -19.86
N THR A 245 -9.82 -24.75 -19.35
CA THR A 245 -8.52 -24.36 -18.81
C THR A 245 -8.63 -24.14 -17.31
N THR A 246 -7.67 -24.67 -16.54
CA THR A 246 -7.54 -24.42 -15.10
C THR A 246 -6.21 -23.73 -14.83
N ILE A 247 -6.29 -22.54 -14.22
CA ILE A 247 -5.13 -21.77 -13.76
C ILE A 247 -4.92 -22.09 -12.28
N THR A 248 -3.78 -22.68 -11.96
CA THR A 248 -3.39 -22.99 -10.57
C THR A 248 -2.67 -21.81 -9.94
N PRO A 249 -2.93 -21.44 -8.68
CA PRO A 249 -2.29 -20.29 -8.06
C PRO A 249 -0.78 -20.49 -7.89
N ARG A 250 -0.03 -19.40 -7.96
CA ARG A 250 1.38 -19.37 -7.53
C ARG A 250 1.46 -19.23 -6.00
N PRO A 251 2.56 -19.70 -5.38
CA PRO A 251 2.74 -19.52 -3.94
C PRO A 251 2.72 -18.03 -3.56
N GLN A 252 2.02 -17.70 -2.48
CA GLN A 252 1.97 -16.35 -1.90
C GLN A 252 2.70 -16.36 -0.57
N THR A 253 4.02 -16.21 -0.64
CA THR A 253 4.90 -16.34 0.52
C THR A 253 4.74 -15.15 1.46
N VAL A 254 4.42 -15.41 2.73
CA VAL A 254 4.42 -14.39 3.80
C VAL A 254 5.39 -14.80 4.89
N VAL A 255 6.28 -13.88 5.29
CA VAL A 255 7.19 -14.07 6.43
C VAL A 255 6.60 -13.40 7.67
N ASP A 256 6.01 -14.22 8.54
CA ASP A 256 5.32 -13.76 9.74
C ASP A 256 6.29 -13.35 10.84
N SER A 257 7.44 -14.00 10.99
CA SER A 257 8.47 -13.60 11.95
C SER A 257 9.89 -13.84 11.45
N PRO A 258 10.86 -12.97 11.80
CA PRO A 258 10.73 -11.78 12.65
C PRO A 258 9.94 -10.65 12.00
N ASN A 259 9.20 -9.87 12.80
CA ASN A 259 8.50 -8.68 12.34
C ASN A 259 8.57 -7.55 13.40
N PRO A 260 8.29 -6.29 13.03
CA PRO A 260 8.38 -5.14 13.95
C PRO A 260 7.58 -5.30 15.25
N SER A 261 6.39 -5.91 15.22
CA SER A 261 5.52 -6.06 16.39
C SER A 261 6.09 -6.96 17.49
N GLN A 262 7.06 -7.82 17.14
CA GLN A 262 7.79 -8.67 18.09
C GLN A 262 8.95 -7.95 18.77
N GLY A 263 9.30 -6.76 18.27
CA GLY A 263 10.22 -5.85 18.93
C GLY A 263 9.69 -5.39 20.28
N ALA A 264 10.62 -5.15 21.21
CA ALA A 264 10.30 -4.44 22.45
C ALA A 264 9.63 -3.10 22.10
N ASP A 265 8.72 -2.64 22.96
CA ASP A 265 8.02 -1.36 22.82
C ASP A 265 8.61 -0.33 23.80
N LEU A 266 8.93 0.87 23.31
CA LEU A 266 9.62 1.90 24.09
C LEU A 266 8.85 2.25 25.37
N ALA A 267 7.53 2.43 25.24
CA ALA A 267 6.69 2.81 26.35
C ALA A 267 6.60 1.69 27.40
N ALA A 268 6.50 0.43 26.96
CA ALA A 268 6.60 -0.72 27.85
C ALA A 268 7.93 -0.74 28.62
N VAL A 269 9.05 -0.48 27.96
CA VAL A 269 10.38 -0.47 28.61
C VAL A 269 10.56 0.71 29.57
N GLN A 270 10.18 1.93 29.18
CA GLN A 270 10.42 3.12 30.00
C GLN A 270 9.38 3.29 31.12
N ARG A 271 8.18 2.74 30.96
CA ARG A 271 7.01 3.06 31.82
C ARG A 271 6.25 1.83 32.30
N GLY A 272 6.69 0.63 31.94
CA GLY A 272 6.05 -0.64 32.31
C GLY A 272 4.75 -0.93 31.56
N ARG A 273 4.35 -0.12 30.57
CA ARG A 273 3.12 -0.33 29.77
C ARG A 273 3.20 0.37 28.40
N SER A 274 2.69 -0.28 27.36
CA SER A 274 2.56 0.30 26.03
C SER A 274 1.48 1.39 25.98
N TRP A 275 1.55 2.25 24.96
CA TRP A 275 0.52 3.25 24.70
C TRP A 275 -0.69 2.62 23.99
N ASP A 276 -1.55 1.99 24.78
CA ASP A 276 -2.87 1.51 24.38
C ASP A 276 -3.94 2.55 24.74
N PHE A 277 -4.50 3.23 23.75
CA PHE A 277 -5.43 4.33 23.97
C PHE A 277 -6.84 3.87 24.37
N ARG A 278 -7.12 2.56 24.36
CA ARG A 278 -8.35 1.98 24.95
C ARG A 278 -8.32 2.04 26.49
N SER A 279 -7.13 2.21 27.08
CA SER A 279 -6.91 2.23 28.53
C SER A 279 -6.45 3.60 29.02
N GLY A 280 -7.23 4.23 29.90
CA GLY A 280 -6.83 5.47 30.59
C GLY A 280 -5.46 5.34 31.29
N PRO A 281 -5.24 4.29 32.11
CA PRO A 281 -3.95 4.04 32.75
C PRO A 281 -2.76 3.86 31.80
N ALA A 282 -2.95 3.38 30.57
CA ALA A 282 -1.87 3.24 29.58
C ALA A 282 -1.38 4.60 29.03
N THR A 283 -2.23 5.62 29.11
CA THR A 283 -1.97 6.97 28.58
C THR A 283 -1.72 8.02 29.66
N THR A 284 -1.56 7.62 30.92
CA THR A 284 -1.18 8.52 32.03
C THR A 284 0.06 9.34 31.68
N GLY A 285 0.08 10.64 32.02
CA GLY A 285 1.24 11.50 31.79
C GLY A 285 1.41 12.02 30.34
N MET A 286 0.59 11.56 29.39
CA MET A 286 0.50 12.22 28.08
C MET A 286 -0.13 13.60 28.22
N ARG A 287 0.29 14.53 27.36
CA ARG A 287 -0.31 15.87 27.27
C ARG A 287 -1.05 15.99 25.95
N TYR A 288 -2.32 16.37 26.05
CA TYR A 288 -3.20 16.62 24.91
C TYR A 288 -3.31 18.13 24.70
N GLN A 289 -3.15 18.60 23.46
CA GLN A 289 -3.29 20.01 23.11
C GLN A 289 -4.12 20.17 21.84
N ASN A 290 -4.88 21.27 21.77
CA ASN A 290 -5.78 21.60 20.66
C ASN A 290 -6.77 20.48 20.29
N LEU A 291 -7.17 19.70 21.29
CA LEU A 291 -8.16 18.65 21.15
C LEU A 291 -9.00 18.56 22.42
N THR A 292 -10.24 18.12 22.27
CA THR A 292 -11.09 17.69 23.38
C THR A 292 -11.20 16.18 23.30
N GLN A 293 -10.81 15.49 24.36
CA GLN A 293 -11.08 14.06 24.50
C GLN A 293 -12.60 13.88 24.68
N ILE A 294 -13.20 13.04 23.84
CA ILE A 294 -14.63 12.71 23.90
C ILE A 294 -14.82 11.45 24.74
N THR A 295 -14.23 10.33 24.31
CA THR A 295 -14.40 9.02 24.96
C THR A 295 -13.15 8.15 24.82
N ARG A 296 -13.11 7.04 25.57
CA ARG A 296 -12.23 5.89 25.32
C ARG A 296 -13.08 4.64 25.24
N ASP A 297 -12.97 3.91 24.13
CA ASP A 297 -13.72 2.68 23.88
C ASP A 297 -12.85 1.67 23.10
N ALA A 298 -13.47 0.65 22.48
CA ALA A 298 -12.76 -0.36 21.70
C ALA A 298 -11.99 0.21 20.49
N ARG A 299 -12.39 1.39 19.97
CA ARG A 299 -11.71 2.14 18.90
C ARG A 299 -10.52 2.96 19.43
N GLY A 300 -10.31 2.99 20.74
CA GLY A 300 -9.26 3.78 21.38
C GLY A 300 -9.73 5.13 21.91
N LEU A 301 -8.83 6.11 21.87
CA LEU A 301 -9.12 7.50 22.19
C LEU A 301 -9.92 8.11 21.05
N THR A 302 -11.17 8.48 21.32
CA THR A 302 -11.95 9.36 20.43
C THR A 302 -11.73 10.80 20.86
N ALA A 303 -11.22 11.62 19.94
CA ALA A 303 -10.90 13.01 20.20
C ALA A 303 -11.38 13.90 19.05
N LYS A 304 -11.64 15.16 19.38
CA LYS A 304 -12.09 16.18 18.44
C LYS A 304 -11.15 17.36 18.43
N ASN A 305 -10.77 17.85 17.25
CA ASN A 305 -9.96 19.05 17.12
C ASN A 305 -10.65 20.24 17.81
N ALA A 306 -9.88 20.98 18.61
CA ALA A 306 -10.40 22.04 19.47
C ALA A 306 -9.51 23.30 19.45
N PRO A 307 -10.06 24.49 19.79
CA PRO A 307 -9.28 25.72 19.93
C PRO A 307 -8.11 25.60 20.95
N PRO A 308 -7.11 26.51 20.90
CA PRO A 308 -7.01 27.67 20.02
C PRO A 308 -6.55 27.36 18.58
N LEU A 309 -5.90 26.21 18.33
CA LEU A 309 -5.35 25.86 17.01
C LEU A 309 -5.90 24.52 16.51
N ARG A 310 -7.10 24.53 15.94
CA ARG A 310 -7.80 23.31 15.53
C ARG A 310 -7.03 22.45 14.52
N ASN A 311 -6.20 23.05 13.68
CA ASN A 311 -5.39 22.36 12.67
C ASN A 311 -4.06 21.80 13.22
N ASP A 312 -3.82 21.85 14.52
CA ASP A 312 -2.62 21.31 15.18
C ASP A 312 -3.01 20.51 16.45
N PRO A 313 -3.96 19.55 16.37
CA PRO A 313 -4.20 18.62 17.46
C PRO A 313 -2.91 17.84 17.71
N ARG A 314 -2.50 17.68 18.97
CA ARG A 314 -1.25 16.99 19.26
C ARG A 314 -1.22 16.27 20.59
N ILE A 315 -0.53 15.15 20.59
CA ILE A 315 -0.28 14.29 21.73
C ILE A 315 1.21 14.32 22.02
N MET A 316 1.60 14.82 23.19
CA MET A 316 3.00 14.76 23.64
C MET A 316 3.19 13.54 24.53
N PHE A 317 4.19 12.73 24.19
CA PHE A 317 4.46 11.48 24.88
C PHE A 317 5.47 11.68 26.03
N PRO A 318 5.22 11.10 27.21
CA PRO A 318 6.16 11.16 28.33
C PRO A 318 7.29 10.15 28.10
N VAL A 319 8.33 10.56 27.38
CA VAL A 319 9.51 9.72 27.09
C VAL A 319 10.73 10.23 27.85
N SER A 320 11.57 9.30 28.32
CA SER A 320 12.96 9.61 28.67
C SER A 320 13.83 9.56 27.42
N ALA A 321 15.02 10.17 27.45
CA ALA A 321 15.90 10.16 26.29
C ALA A 321 16.19 8.72 25.80
N PHE A 322 16.11 8.49 24.48
CA PHE A 322 16.31 7.17 23.89
C PHE A 322 17.08 7.27 22.57
N LYS A 323 17.68 6.15 22.11
CA LYS A 323 18.41 6.11 20.84
C LYS A 323 17.45 5.83 19.68
N GLY A 324 17.43 6.70 18.67
CA GLY A 324 16.61 6.56 17.47
C GLY A 324 16.94 5.27 16.71
N ASP A 325 18.21 4.85 16.66
CA ASP A 325 18.60 3.58 16.02
C ASP A 325 18.12 2.33 16.76
N THR A 326 17.79 2.45 18.04
CA THR A 326 17.23 1.35 18.82
C THR A 326 15.72 1.32 18.71
N TRP A 327 15.05 2.47 18.64
CA TRP A 327 13.60 2.57 18.63
C TRP A 327 13.18 3.29 17.37
N HIS A 328 12.87 2.55 16.30
CA HIS A 328 12.68 3.12 14.96
C HIS A 328 11.47 2.59 14.20
N TYR A 329 10.84 1.51 14.64
CA TYR A 329 9.57 1.07 14.07
C TYR A 329 8.41 1.81 14.72
N LEU A 330 7.98 2.89 14.09
CA LEU A 330 6.73 3.56 14.45
C LEU A 330 5.56 2.73 13.94
N GLN A 331 4.67 2.32 14.83
CA GLN A 331 3.41 1.68 14.46
C GLN A 331 2.23 2.40 15.10
N PHE A 332 1.14 2.61 14.36
CA PHE A 332 -0.08 3.15 14.95
C PHE A 332 -1.33 2.70 14.19
N ASP A 333 -2.43 2.52 14.92
CA ASP A 333 -3.77 2.21 14.41
C ASP A 333 -4.64 3.46 14.67
N MET A 334 -4.99 4.16 13.59
CA MET A 334 -5.72 5.42 13.62
C MET A 334 -6.75 5.49 12.49
N ALA A 335 -7.95 5.96 12.83
CA ALA A 335 -9.04 6.24 11.91
C ALA A 335 -9.64 7.63 12.19
N TYR A 336 -10.56 8.09 11.34
CA TYR A 336 -11.31 9.32 11.55
C TYR A 336 -12.74 9.22 11.03
N ASP A 337 -13.59 10.10 11.54
CA ASP A 337 -14.94 10.26 11.04
C ASP A 337 -14.93 11.13 9.77
N GLY A 338 -15.73 10.72 8.77
CA GLY A 338 -15.86 11.42 7.50
C GLY A 338 -14.92 10.91 6.41
N LYS A 339 -15.02 11.50 5.23
CA LYS A 339 -14.23 11.10 4.06
C LYS A 339 -12.78 11.57 4.14
N PHE A 340 -11.87 10.81 3.56
CA PHE A 340 -10.49 11.22 3.29
C PHE A 340 -10.46 12.49 2.44
N ASN A 341 -9.65 13.47 2.84
CA ASN A 341 -9.43 14.70 2.08
C ASN A 341 -8.12 15.37 2.55
N LEU A 342 -7.27 15.78 1.61
CA LEU A 342 -5.99 16.46 1.89
C LEU A 342 -6.05 17.99 1.80
N SER A 343 -7.21 18.57 1.46
CA SER A 343 -7.37 20.02 1.37
C SER A 343 -7.09 20.71 2.71
N GLY A 344 -6.70 22.00 2.64
CA GLY A 344 -6.54 22.84 3.82
C GLY A 344 -7.85 23.43 4.36
N ASN A 345 -9.00 22.85 4.02
CA ASN A 345 -10.33 23.28 4.46
C ASN A 345 -10.87 22.38 5.58
N ALA A 346 -11.93 22.81 6.25
CA ALA A 346 -12.59 21.99 7.27
C ALA A 346 -13.08 20.65 6.66
N GLY A 347 -12.76 19.54 7.33
CA GLY A 347 -12.96 18.19 6.80
C GLY A 347 -11.75 17.62 6.05
N GLY A 348 -10.75 18.46 5.73
CA GLY A 348 -9.51 18.08 5.07
C GLY A 348 -8.40 17.59 6.02
N GLY A 349 -7.14 17.81 5.63
CA GLY A 349 -5.97 17.56 6.48
C GLY A 349 -5.78 16.13 6.98
N LYS A 350 -6.24 15.09 6.27
CA LYS A 350 -6.16 13.68 6.69
C LYS A 350 -4.75 13.09 6.50
N MET A 351 -3.84 13.56 7.35
CA MET A 351 -2.43 13.16 7.38
C MET A 351 -1.88 13.30 8.80
N ALA A 352 -1.18 12.29 9.30
CA ALA A 352 -0.50 12.35 10.58
C ALA A 352 0.95 12.81 10.44
N ARG A 353 1.55 13.27 11.54
CA ARG A 353 2.98 13.58 11.64
C ARG A 353 3.56 13.09 12.95
N VAL A 354 4.83 12.70 12.92
CA VAL A 354 5.64 12.50 14.12
C VAL A 354 6.66 13.62 14.22
N ILE A 355 6.75 14.18 15.42
CA ILE A 355 7.63 15.30 15.73
C ILE A 355 8.51 14.90 16.90
N TRP A 356 9.79 15.21 16.80
CA TRP A 356 10.77 14.87 17.83
C TRP A 356 11.77 15.98 18.06
N THR A 357 12.47 15.92 19.19
CA THR A 357 13.65 16.74 19.44
C THR A 357 14.84 15.82 19.63
N ALA A 358 15.99 16.16 19.03
CA ALA A 358 17.24 15.43 19.22
C ALA A 358 18.11 16.13 20.28
N ALA A 359 18.83 15.35 21.08
CA ALA A 359 19.79 15.84 22.06
C ALA A 359 20.80 16.81 21.40
N GLY A 360 21.05 17.94 22.06
CA GLY A 360 21.90 19.01 21.52
C GLY A 360 21.18 20.00 20.60
N SER A 361 19.88 19.82 20.33
CA SER A 361 19.06 20.77 19.58
C SER A 361 17.79 21.14 20.35
N GLY A 362 17.42 22.41 20.34
CA GLY A 362 16.10 22.88 20.77
C GLY A 362 15.07 22.91 19.64
N THR A 363 15.49 22.67 18.39
CA THR A 363 14.64 22.76 17.20
C THR A 363 13.86 21.46 17.00
N PRO A 364 12.52 21.49 17.02
CA PRO A 364 11.70 20.34 16.67
C PRO A 364 11.97 19.88 15.24
N GLN A 365 12.05 18.57 15.07
CA GLN A 365 12.17 17.86 13.80
C GLN A 365 10.78 17.32 13.46
N ILE A 366 10.34 17.53 12.23
CA ILE A 366 8.98 17.19 11.79
C ILE A 366 9.12 16.14 10.69
N SER A 367 8.40 15.02 10.82
CA SER A 367 8.31 14.05 9.74
C SER A 367 7.56 14.65 8.56
N ASN A 368 7.80 14.13 7.36
CA ASN A 368 6.92 14.36 6.24
C ASN A 368 5.52 13.78 6.53
N ASP A 369 4.56 14.08 5.66
CA ASP A 369 3.17 13.70 5.90
C ASP A 369 2.98 12.18 5.87
N ILE A 370 2.35 11.63 6.90
CA ILE A 370 1.98 10.22 6.96
C ILE A 370 0.50 10.12 6.61
N LEU A 371 0.19 9.72 5.39
CA LEU A 371 -1.20 9.68 4.94
C LEU A 371 -2.01 8.68 5.75
N THR A 372 -3.17 9.10 6.24
CA THR A 372 -4.10 8.26 6.98
C THR A 372 -5.37 8.16 6.15
N TYR A 373 -5.55 7.03 5.49
CA TYR A 373 -6.69 6.76 4.60
C TYR A 373 -7.98 6.52 5.40
N ASP A 374 -9.11 6.27 4.77
CA ASP A 374 -10.38 5.91 5.43
C ASP A 374 -10.89 4.52 5.01
N SER A 375 -10.10 3.80 4.21
CA SER A 375 -10.45 2.54 3.55
C SER A 375 -9.44 1.42 3.84
N GLY A 376 -9.71 0.21 3.35
CA GLY A 376 -9.12 -1.07 3.81
C GLY A 376 -7.59 -1.19 3.87
N ASN A 377 -6.82 -0.26 3.29
CA ASN A 377 -5.37 -0.13 3.52
C ASN A 377 -4.98 0.36 4.94
N GLN A 378 -5.94 0.46 5.87
CA GLN A 378 -5.85 1.23 7.11
C GLN A 378 -5.52 0.47 8.41
N ALA A 379 -5.39 -0.85 8.43
CA ALA A 379 -5.41 -1.56 9.72
C ALA A 379 -4.32 -1.12 10.72
N GLU A 380 -3.09 -0.90 10.26
CA GLU A 380 -1.99 -0.38 11.08
C GLU A 380 -0.93 0.23 10.17
N VAL A 381 -0.52 1.47 10.44
CA VAL A 381 0.65 2.06 9.78
C VAL A 381 1.90 1.51 10.45
N THR A 382 2.85 0.99 9.68
CA THR A 382 4.18 0.60 10.17
C THR A 382 5.26 1.30 9.34
N LEU A 383 6.14 2.03 10.02
CA LEU A 383 7.18 2.87 9.43
C LEU A 383 8.53 2.58 10.09
N ASP A 384 9.55 2.28 9.28
CA ASP A 384 10.94 2.28 9.74
C ASP A 384 11.53 3.69 9.57
N LEU A 385 11.62 4.42 10.68
CA LEU A 385 12.15 5.79 10.72
C LEU A 385 13.66 5.87 10.42
N THR A 386 14.36 4.73 10.34
CA THR A 386 15.78 4.67 9.94
C THR A 386 15.99 4.19 8.51
N ALA A 387 14.97 3.60 7.87
CA ALA A 387 15.09 3.11 6.50
C ALA A 387 15.34 4.24 5.50
N ARG A 388 14.74 5.41 5.75
CA ARG A 388 14.87 6.65 4.97
C ARG A 388 14.78 7.85 5.92
N ASN A 389 15.31 9.01 5.52
CA ASN A 389 15.15 10.22 6.32
C ASN A 389 13.66 10.61 6.33
N PRO A 390 12.97 10.57 7.48
CA PRO A 390 11.54 10.84 7.51
C PRO A 390 11.24 12.34 7.52
N LEU A 391 12.24 13.24 7.53
CA LEU A 391 12.03 14.67 7.65
C LEU A 391 11.20 15.27 6.51
N ASP A 392 10.32 16.19 6.89
CA ASP A 392 9.67 17.15 6.00
C ASP A 392 10.74 17.97 5.25
N GLU A 393 10.57 18.16 3.94
CA GLU A 393 11.50 18.94 3.11
C GLU A 393 11.69 20.39 3.61
N ASN A 394 10.70 20.94 4.29
CA ASN A 394 10.66 22.28 4.87
C ASN A 394 11.02 22.30 6.37
N ALA A 395 11.52 21.19 6.94
CA ALA A 395 11.96 21.15 8.33
C ALA A 395 12.96 22.26 8.67
N LEU A 396 12.84 22.83 9.87
CA LEU A 396 13.69 23.93 10.34
C LEU A 396 15.14 23.46 10.54
N ALA A 397 16.10 24.37 10.37
CA ALA A 397 17.50 24.09 10.65
C ALA A 397 17.78 24.01 12.18
N PRO A 398 18.68 23.11 12.63
CA PRO A 398 19.33 22.06 11.85
C PRO A 398 18.37 20.91 11.51
N LYS A 399 18.51 20.34 10.29
CA LYS A 399 17.77 19.16 9.81
C LYS A 399 18.51 17.88 10.26
N LEU A 400 18.15 17.35 11.42
CA LEU A 400 18.90 16.28 12.08
C LEU A 400 18.46 14.86 11.71
N GLY A 401 17.21 14.65 11.31
CA GLY A 401 16.67 13.32 10.99
C GLY A 401 16.44 12.47 12.24
N TRP A 402 16.15 11.18 12.02
CA TRP A 402 15.92 10.20 13.08
C TRP A 402 17.16 9.33 13.38
N ALA A 403 17.73 8.72 12.34
CA ALA A 403 18.87 7.81 12.44
C ALA A 403 20.10 8.47 13.10
N GLY A 404 20.79 7.72 13.95
CA GLY A 404 21.98 8.16 14.70
C GLY A 404 21.69 9.13 15.84
N ARG A 405 20.42 9.46 16.13
CA ARG A 405 20.07 10.51 17.11
C ARG A 405 19.72 9.93 18.48
N THR A 406 19.97 10.74 19.50
CA THR A 406 19.33 10.55 20.81
C THR A 406 18.10 11.45 20.85
N ILE A 407 16.93 10.86 20.92
CA ILE A 407 15.66 11.56 20.93
C ILE A 407 15.30 11.93 22.37
N THR A 408 14.93 13.19 22.60
CA THR A 408 14.62 13.75 23.93
C THR A 408 13.15 14.15 24.09
N SER A 409 12.39 14.24 23.00
CA SER A 409 10.95 14.47 23.01
C SER A 409 10.28 13.74 21.86
N LEU A 410 9.02 13.34 22.05
CA LEU A 410 8.19 12.71 21.02
C LEU A 410 6.77 13.29 21.07
N ARG A 411 6.25 13.64 19.90
CA ARG A 411 4.93 14.21 19.68
C ARG A 411 4.30 13.54 18.45
N PHE A 412 3.00 13.28 18.51
CA PHE A 412 2.19 12.81 17.39
C PHE A 412 1.06 13.78 17.12
N ASP A 413 0.92 14.16 15.85
CA ASP A 413 -0.15 15.02 15.36
C ASP A 413 -1.04 14.15 14.46
N PRO A 414 -2.29 13.84 14.85
CA PRO A 414 -3.12 12.89 14.13
C PRO A 414 -3.65 13.44 12.80
N ASN A 415 -3.78 14.75 12.66
CA ASN A 415 -4.30 15.40 11.45
C ASN A 415 -3.95 16.89 11.42
N GLU A 416 -4.16 17.53 10.27
CA GLU A 416 -3.98 18.98 10.04
C GLU A 416 -5.31 19.68 9.69
N ASP A 417 -6.46 19.10 10.08
CA ASP A 417 -7.80 19.60 9.72
C ASP A 417 -8.14 20.89 10.51
N PRO A 418 -8.38 22.05 9.85
CA PRO A 418 -8.78 23.28 10.54
C PRO A 418 -10.21 23.26 11.10
N GLY A 419 -11.00 22.27 10.67
CA GLY A 419 -12.33 21.98 11.20
C GLY A 419 -12.28 21.30 12.56
N ALA A 420 -13.45 20.78 12.97
CA ALA A 420 -13.60 20.08 14.23
C ALA A 420 -13.66 18.56 13.99
N ALA A 421 -12.66 18.03 13.28
CA ALA A 421 -12.57 16.62 12.93
C ALA A 421 -12.59 15.74 14.17
N VAL A 422 -13.28 14.60 14.07
CA VAL A 422 -13.25 13.54 15.07
C VAL A 422 -12.35 12.43 14.55
N TRP A 423 -11.45 11.98 15.41
CA TRP A 423 -10.49 10.92 15.10
C TRP A 423 -10.37 9.94 16.25
N HIS A 424 -9.91 8.74 15.90
CA HIS A 424 -9.74 7.61 16.78
C HIS A 424 -8.29 7.16 16.70
N LEU A 425 -7.60 7.13 17.83
CA LEU A 425 -6.27 6.54 17.94
C LEU A 425 -6.35 5.36 18.91
N LYS A 426 -6.06 4.16 18.43
CA LYS A 426 -6.18 2.93 19.21
C LYS A 426 -4.88 2.54 19.90
N SER A 427 -3.77 2.62 19.17
CA SER A 427 -2.43 2.32 19.69
C SER A 427 -1.39 3.19 19.01
N LEU A 428 -0.29 3.44 19.72
CA LEU A 428 0.95 3.90 19.12
C LEU A 428 2.11 3.14 19.76
N HIS A 429 2.97 2.56 18.93
CA HIS A 429 4.15 1.84 19.34
C HIS A 429 5.37 2.48 18.70
N LEU A 430 6.46 2.54 19.46
CA LEU A 430 7.77 2.79 18.91
C LEU A 430 8.65 1.63 19.32
N ARG A 431 8.97 0.77 18.36
CA ARG A 431 9.58 -0.53 18.62
C ARG A 431 11.03 -0.60 18.17
N ALA A 432 11.76 -1.45 18.88
CA ALA A 432 13.07 -1.92 18.48
C ALA A 432 12.96 -3.07 17.48
N ASP A 433 14.10 -3.48 16.91
CA ASP A 433 14.15 -4.80 16.26
C ASP A 433 13.81 -5.90 17.29
N PRO A 434 13.15 -6.99 16.87
CA PRO A 434 13.05 -8.19 17.69
C PRO A 434 14.44 -8.71 18.06
N THR A 435 14.57 -9.22 19.29
CA THR A 435 15.85 -9.74 19.82
C THR A 435 15.67 -11.17 20.31
N ALA A 436 16.68 -12.02 20.15
CA ALA A 436 16.72 -13.36 20.71
C ALA A 436 18.13 -13.75 21.17
N THR A 437 18.22 -14.66 22.14
CA THR A 437 19.49 -15.18 22.67
C THR A 437 19.62 -16.66 22.29
N GLY A 438 20.65 -17.00 21.53
CA GLY A 438 20.97 -18.35 21.08
C GLY A 438 20.03 -18.89 19.99
N ALA A 439 18.72 -18.79 20.17
CA ALA A 439 17.72 -19.35 19.26
C ALA A 439 16.42 -18.53 19.20
N THR A 440 15.70 -18.66 18.09
CA THR A 440 14.37 -18.10 17.83
C THR A 440 13.62 -18.99 16.84
N THR A 441 12.41 -18.59 16.45
CA THR A 441 11.60 -19.28 15.44
C THR A 441 11.25 -18.32 14.30
N VAL A 442 11.41 -18.81 13.07
CA VAL A 442 10.96 -18.15 11.84
C VAL A 442 9.58 -18.67 11.51
N GLY A 443 8.58 -17.81 11.59
CA GLY A 443 7.20 -18.08 11.21
C GLY A 443 6.95 -17.62 9.78
N PHE A 444 6.19 -18.40 9.03
CA PHE A 444 5.80 -18.09 7.66
C PHE A 444 4.54 -18.86 7.25
N HIS A 445 3.89 -18.43 6.17
CA HIS A 445 2.82 -19.19 5.55
C HIS A 445 2.74 -18.95 4.05
N ASP A 446 1.90 -19.76 3.41
CA ASP A 446 1.49 -19.62 2.03
C ASP A 446 0.02 -19.17 1.99
N ALA A 447 -0.24 -17.93 1.59
CA ALA A 447 -1.61 -17.41 1.50
C ALA A 447 -2.41 -18.09 0.37
N ALA A 448 -1.72 -18.70 -0.60
CA ALA A 448 -2.30 -19.45 -1.72
C ALA A 448 -1.99 -20.95 -1.63
N TRP A 449 -1.90 -21.48 -0.39
CA TRP A 449 -1.46 -22.85 -0.11
C TRP A 449 -2.08 -23.92 -1.01
N VAL A 450 -1.21 -24.77 -1.57
CA VAL A 450 -1.55 -26.00 -2.27
C VAL A 450 -0.91 -27.20 -1.56
N ALA A 451 -1.59 -28.35 -1.57
CA ALA A 451 -1.04 -29.58 -0.99
C ALA A 451 0.28 -29.96 -1.68
N GLY A 452 1.32 -30.21 -0.89
CA GLY A 452 2.66 -30.53 -1.38
C GLY A 452 3.61 -29.34 -1.56
N THR A 453 3.19 -28.12 -1.18
CA THR A 453 4.09 -26.98 -1.08
C THR A 453 5.28 -27.29 -0.16
N THR A 454 6.47 -26.85 -0.56
CA THR A 454 7.70 -26.92 0.24
C THR A 454 8.32 -25.54 0.45
N ALA A 455 9.16 -25.38 1.47
CA ALA A 455 9.87 -24.15 1.76
C ALA A 455 11.40 -24.34 1.91
N GLU A 456 12.14 -23.36 1.40
CA GLU A 456 13.50 -23.05 1.85
C GLU A 456 13.46 -21.81 2.77
N VAL A 457 14.06 -21.93 3.95
CA VAL A 457 14.21 -20.81 4.90
C VAL A 457 15.70 -20.49 5.03
N ALA A 458 16.07 -19.24 4.81
CA ALA A 458 17.44 -18.76 4.87
C ALA A 458 17.56 -17.46 5.68
N VAL A 459 18.74 -17.20 6.24
CA VAL A 459 19.04 -15.98 7.00
C VAL A 459 20.27 -15.26 6.44
N GLY A 460 20.29 -13.94 6.48
CA GLY A 460 21.42 -13.13 6.00
C GLY A 460 21.56 -11.83 6.77
N THR A 461 22.78 -11.29 6.85
CA THR A 461 23.04 -10.01 7.55
C THR A 461 22.80 -8.78 6.66
N GLN A 462 22.67 -9.01 5.35
CA GLN A 462 22.39 -7.98 4.37
C GLN A 462 20.88 -7.71 4.26
N ARG A 463 20.52 -6.51 3.79
CA ARG A 463 19.13 -6.11 3.60
C ARG A 463 18.40 -7.03 2.61
N PRO A 464 17.05 -7.08 2.65
CA PRO A 464 16.23 -7.82 1.68
C PRO A 464 16.65 -7.56 0.23
N GLY A 465 16.61 -8.60 -0.60
CA GLY A 465 17.02 -8.54 -2.01
C GLY A 465 18.53 -8.60 -2.27
N SER A 466 19.36 -8.65 -1.22
CA SER A 466 20.82 -8.82 -1.35
C SER A 466 21.24 -10.29 -1.43
N HIS A 467 22.46 -10.55 -1.89
CA HIS A 467 23.10 -11.87 -1.80
C HIS A 467 23.59 -12.17 -0.36
N GLY A 468 24.04 -13.40 -0.12
CA GLY A 468 24.66 -13.80 1.16
C GLY A 468 23.71 -14.40 2.21
N TYR A 469 22.55 -14.91 1.79
CA TYR A 469 21.65 -15.68 2.65
C TYR A 469 22.13 -17.12 2.76
N VAL A 470 22.12 -17.65 3.99
CA VAL A 470 22.48 -19.04 4.32
C VAL A 470 21.23 -19.81 4.68
N ALA A 471 20.96 -20.91 3.97
CA ALA A 471 19.82 -21.77 4.26
C ALA A 471 19.96 -22.41 5.65
N ILE A 472 18.92 -22.25 6.48
CA ILE A 472 18.80 -22.89 7.80
C ILE A 472 17.86 -24.10 7.77
N ALA A 473 16.97 -24.17 6.76
CA ALA A 473 16.15 -25.33 6.48
C ALA A 473 15.82 -25.39 4.97
N LYS A 474 15.70 -26.61 4.42
CA LYS A 474 15.37 -26.87 3.02
C LYS A 474 14.30 -27.95 2.93
N ASN A 475 13.48 -27.91 1.88
CA ASN A 475 12.42 -28.88 1.61
C ASN A 475 11.48 -29.07 2.81
N VAL A 476 11.22 -27.99 3.55
CA VAL A 476 10.30 -28.02 4.70
C VAL A 476 8.90 -28.22 4.14
N ALA A 477 8.21 -29.29 4.53
CA ALA A 477 6.82 -29.51 4.14
C ALA A 477 5.93 -28.39 4.71
N VAL A 478 5.16 -27.74 3.85
CA VAL A 478 4.29 -26.62 4.22
C VAL A 478 2.87 -27.12 4.39
N THR A 479 2.31 -26.86 5.57
CA THR A 479 0.90 -27.09 5.88
C THR A 479 0.07 -25.83 5.66
N LYS A 480 -1.24 -25.99 5.47
CA LYS A 480 -2.17 -24.86 5.38
C LYS A 480 -2.15 -24.04 6.66
N GLY A 481 -1.98 -22.73 6.54
CA GLY A 481 -1.87 -21.82 7.68
C GLY A 481 -0.42 -21.59 8.09
N SER A 482 -0.19 -21.36 9.38
CA SER A 482 1.14 -20.97 9.89
C SER A 482 2.12 -22.16 9.95
N ASN A 483 3.34 -21.90 9.52
CA ASN A 483 4.48 -22.83 9.54
C ASN A 483 5.65 -22.18 10.31
N ALA A 484 6.56 -23.00 10.81
CA ALA A 484 7.65 -22.53 11.66
C ALA A 484 8.93 -23.33 11.46
N VAL A 485 10.08 -22.65 11.44
CA VAL A 485 11.42 -23.26 11.41
C VAL A 485 12.28 -22.69 12.54
N PRO A 486 12.96 -23.53 13.34
CA PRO A 486 13.89 -23.04 14.36
C PRO A 486 15.11 -22.38 13.71
N PHE A 487 15.44 -21.17 14.16
CA PHE A 487 16.70 -20.51 13.83
C PHE A 487 17.60 -20.49 15.05
N ARG A 488 18.71 -21.22 14.99
CA ARG A 488 19.75 -21.24 16.02
C ARG A 488 20.99 -20.53 15.49
N LEU A 489 21.61 -19.70 16.33
CA LEU A 489 22.81 -18.96 15.96
C LEU A 489 23.97 -19.92 15.62
N GLY A 490 24.15 -20.99 16.40
CA GLY A 490 25.19 -21.98 16.14
C GLY A 490 26.58 -21.36 16.03
N SER A 491 27.28 -21.62 14.92
CA SER A 491 28.58 -21.02 14.61
C SER A 491 28.49 -19.61 14.00
N MET A 492 27.29 -19.13 13.65
CA MET A 492 27.11 -17.79 13.11
C MET A 492 27.44 -16.72 14.17
N ALA A 493 27.90 -15.55 13.73
CA ALA A 493 28.22 -14.44 14.64
C ALA A 493 26.93 -13.82 15.20
N ALA A 494 26.97 -13.34 16.45
CA ALA A 494 25.89 -12.47 16.95
C ALA A 494 25.74 -11.25 16.03
N GLY A 495 24.51 -10.82 15.76
CA GLY A 495 24.26 -9.77 14.78
C GLY A 495 22.80 -9.63 14.38
N ARG A 496 22.56 -8.74 13.40
CA ARG A 496 21.24 -8.50 12.79
C ARG A 496 21.08 -9.44 11.60
N TYR A 497 19.99 -10.22 11.59
CA TYR A 497 19.67 -11.18 10.52
C TYR A 497 18.30 -10.91 9.94
N TRP A 498 18.22 -10.79 8.62
CA TRP A 498 16.98 -10.84 7.85
C TRP A 498 16.67 -12.28 7.48
N VAL A 499 15.38 -12.61 7.43
CA VAL A 499 14.90 -13.90 6.96
C VAL A 499 14.47 -13.78 5.50
N ARG A 500 14.77 -14.81 4.73
CA ARG A 500 14.22 -15.06 3.40
C ARG A 500 13.53 -16.41 3.40
N VAL A 501 12.29 -16.45 2.94
CA VAL A 501 11.54 -17.70 2.72
C VAL A 501 11.25 -17.81 1.23
N THR A 502 11.52 -18.99 0.66
CA THR A 502 11.12 -19.32 -0.71
C THR A 502 10.19 -20.51 -0.65
N LEU A 503 8.95 -20.33 -1.12
CA LEU A 503 7.98 -21.40 -1.27
C LEU A 503 8.02 -21.97 -2.67
N THR A 504 7.75 -23.26 -2.81
CA THR A 504 7.66 -23.95 -4.09
C THR A 504 6.45 -24.88 -4.09
N HIS A 505 5.53 -24.64 -5.02
CA HIS A 505 4.37 -25.50 -5.26
C HIS A 505 4.77 -26.78 -6.02
N PRO A 506 3.95 -27.85 -5.98
CA PRO A 506 4.25 -29.09 -6.69
C PRO A 506 4.40 -28.94 -8.21
N ASN A 507 3.79 -27.91 -8.80
CA ASN A 507 3.91 -27.58 -10.22
C ASN A 507 5.24 -26.89 -10.58
N GLY A 508 6.16 -26.72 -9.61
CA GLY A 508 7.46 -26.10 -9.79
C GLY A 508 7.48 -24.57 -9.70
N THR A 509 6.32 -23.91 -9.58
CA THR A 509 6.29 -22.47 -9.36
C THR A 509 6.82 -22.10 -7.99
N ALA A 510 7.53 -20.98 -7.91
CA ALA A 510 8.13 -20.50 -6.68
C ALA A 510 7.86 -19.00 -6.44
N SER A 511 7.93 -18.62 -5.17
CA SER A 511 7.82 -17.24 -4.70
C SER A 511 8.76 -17.03 -3.52
N THR A 512 9.33 -15.83 -3.41
CA THR A 512 10.29 -15.48 -2.35
C THR A 512 9.87 -14.20 -1.65
N SER A 513 9.80 -14.26 -0.33
CA SER A 513 9.56 -13.09 0.52
C SER A 513 10.61 -12.97 1.62
N TYR A 514 10.71 -11.77 2.18
CA TYR A 514 11.66 -11.43 3.23
C TYR A 514 10.92 -10.96 4.48
N SER A 515 11.54 -11.12 5.66
CA SER A 515 11.01 -10.51 6.87
C SER A 515 10.94 -8.99 6.74
N THR A 516 9.93 -8.37 7.34
CA THR A 516 9.75 -6.91 7.36
C THR A 516 10.66 -6.21 8.37
N SER A 517 11.31 -6.98 9.23
CA SER A 517 12.31 -6.52 10.20
C SER A 517 13.42 -7.55 10.35
N PRO A 518 14.67 -7.15 10.68
CA PRO A 518 15.69 -8.11 11.07
C PRO A 518 15.46 -8.57 12.52
N ILE A 519 16.00 -9.74 12.87
CA ILE A 519 16.16 -10.16 14.26
C ILE A 519 17.60 -9.93 14.72
N VAL A 520 17.76 -9.35 15.91
CA VAL A 520 19.05 -9.21 16.59
C VAL A 520 19.31 -10.49 17.39
N MET A 521 20.24 -11.31 16.92
CA MET A 521 20.66 -12.54 17.60
C MET A 521 21.86 -12.28 18.50
N ARG A 522 21.77 -12.73 19.76
CA ARG A 522 22.83 -12.67 20.78
C ARG A 522 23.30 -14.08 21.14
N ARG A 523 24.51 -14.18 21.71
CA ARG A 523 25.03 -15.46 22.26
C ARG A 523 24.48 -15.74 23.64
#